data_AF-A0A183K365-F1
#
_entry.id   AF-A0A183K365-F1
#
_cell.length_a   1.000
_cell.length_b   1.000
_cell.length_c   1.000
_cell.angle_alpha   90.00
_cell.angle_beta   90.00
_cell.angle_gamma   90.00
#
_symmetry.space_group_name_H-M   'P 1'
#
loop_
_entity.id
_entity.type
_entity.pdbx_description
1 polymer ?
#
loop_
_entity_poly.entity_id
_entity_poly.type
_entity_poly.pdbx_seq_one_letter_code
_entity_poly.pdbx_strand_id
1 'polypeptide(L)'
;MTNAFSSLLPKKQINSDVFLNEHAGCDGCVTRIAVWDTGIDPTAAGLQTTPDGKRKIVDMIDASGSGDVKMKYKRCINKKHRVIETLTGRKVEVPSHWNPPDGIIRIGVKPASELFPKLLMQRLRSENRDNFWRPCIKRLAANLACDLTEAEEYINHNLVSNHNDNKSWCFFHTFMHLSFTSNYHIFEFSVIRQLK
;
A
#
# COMPACT_ATOMS: atom_id res chain seq x y z
N MET A 1 -14.76 41.99 11.39
CA MET A 1 -14.45 41.18 10.19
C MET A 1 -15.44 40.02 10.14
N THR A 2 -16.37 40.04 9.19
CA THR A 2 -17.33 38.93 9.01
C THR A 2 -16.56 37.71 8.51
N ASN A 3 -16.44 36.69 9.37
CA ASN A 3 -15.80 35.43 8.99
C ASN A 3 -16.58 34.84 7.81
N ALA A 4 -15.96 34.77 6.63
CA ALA A 4 -16.57 34.29 5.38
C ALA A 4 -17.13 32.85 5.52
N PHE A 5 -16.64 32.08 6.49
CA PHE A 5 -17.15 30.75 6.83
C PHE A 5 -18.56 30.74 7.46
N SER A 6 -19.02 31.86 8.02
CA SER A 6 -20.31 31.91 8.71
C SER A 6 -21.51 31.84 7.77
N SER A 7 -21.35 32.17 6.49
CA SER A 7 -22.41 32.12 5.47
C SER A 7 -22.63 30.72 4.87
N LEU A 8 -21.69 29.79 5.07
CA LEU A 8 -21.79 28.42 4.56
C LEU A 8 -22.76 27.55 5.38
N LEU A 9 -22.99 27.92 6.63
CA LEU A 9 -23.91 27.23 7.52
C LEU A 9 -25.22 28.02 7.58
N PRO A 10 -26.40 27.38 7.50
CA PRO A 10 -27.70 28.05 7.46
C PRO A 10 -28.13 28.59 8.83
N LYS A 11 -27.24 29.32 9.53
CA LYS A 11 -27.42 29.76 10.91
C LYS A 11 -28.61 30.69 11.10
N LYS A 12 -28.81 31.61 10.14
CA LYS A 12 -29.92 32.58 10.11
C LYS A 12 -31.25 31.90 9.80
N GLN A 13 -31.25 30.97 8.84
CA GLN A 13 -32.46 30.27 8.40
C GLN A 13 -33.06 29.39 9.50
N ILE A 14 -32.20 28.82 10.36
CA ILE A 14 -32.63 28.04 11.53
C ILE A 14 -32.73 28.88 12.81
N ASN A 15 -32.56 30.21 12.74
CA ASN A 15 -32.56 31.14 13.88
C ASN A 15 -31.56 30.79 15.01
N SER A 16 -30.47 30.09 14.69
CA SER A 16 -29.45 29.70 15.69
C SER A 16 -28.67 30.89 16.24
N ASP A 17 -28.52 31.95 15.44
CA ASP A 17 -27.91 33.21 15.85
C ASP A 17 -28.80 33.98 16.83
N VAL A 18 -30.11 34.01 16.59
CA VAL A 18 -31.09 34.61 17.51
C VAL A 18 -31.06 33.88 18.86
N PHE A 19 -31.13 32.55 18.83
CA PHE A 19 -31.10 31.73 20.04
C PHE A 19 -29.84 31.98 20.88
N LEU A 20 -28.67 32.04 20.25
CA LEU A 20 -27.40 32.26 20.95
C LEU A 20 -27.28 33.69 21.50
N ASN A 21 -27.85 34.70 20.82
CA ASN A 21 -27.89 36.08 21.33
C ASN A 21 -28.76 36.20 22.58
N GLU A 22 -29.90 35.49 22.62
CA GLU A 22 -30.80 35.46 23.78
C GLU A 22 -30.25 34.60 24.93
N HIS A 23 -29.43 33.59 24.61
CA HIS A 23 -28.87 32.63 25.56
C HIS A 23 -27.36 32.50 25.37
N ALA A 24 -26.61 33.54 25.74
CA ALA A 24 -25.16 33.63 25.51
C ALA A 24 -24.34 32.46 26.13
N GLY A 25 -24.87 31.77 27.15
CA GLY A 25 -24.23 30.59 27.75
C GLY A 25 -24.47 29.26 27.01
N CYS A 26 -25.30 29.25 25.96
CA CYS A 26 -25.72 28.04 25.24
C CYS A 26 -24.89 27.82 23.96
N ASP A 27 -23.56 27.95 24.04
CA ASP A 27 -22.64 27.81 22.91
C ASP A 27 -22.09 26.38 22.70
N GLY A 28 -22.43 25.47 23.63
CA GLY A 28 -22.03 24.06 23.60
C GLY A 28 -20.67 23.75 24.22
N CYS A 29 -19.98 24.71 24.88
CA CYS A 29 -18.63 24.50 25.44
C CYS A 29 -18.52 23.34 26.45
N VAL A 30 -19.60 23.02 27.17
CA VAL A 30 -19.63 21.92 28.16
C VAL A 30 -20.07 20.58 27.59
N THR A 31 -20.43 20.52 26.31
CA THR A 31 -21.00 19.33 25.67
C THR A 31 -19.99 18.65 24.77
N ARG A 32 -19.85 17.33 24.88
CA ARG A 32 -19.09 16.51 23.91
C ARG A 32 -20.03 15.81 22.96
N ILE A 33 -19.75 15.92 21.67
CA ILE A 33 -20.52 15.27 20.61
C ILE A 33 -19.63 14.20 19.98
N ALA A 34 -20.14 12.97 19.92
CA ALA A 34 -19.56 11.91 19.12
C ALA A 34 -20.21 11.93 17.73
N VAL A 35 -19.39 11.94 16.68
CA VAL A 35 -19.85 11.93 15.29
C VAL A 35 -19.47 10.59 14.67
N TRP A 36 -20.46 9.84 14.21
CA TRP A 36 -20.24 8.64 13.40
C TRP A 36 -20.47 8.98 11.94
N ASP A 37 -19.37 9.12 11.21
CA ASP A 37 -19.33 9.43 9.79
C ASP A 37 -18.14 8.68 9.17
N THR A 38 -17.95 8.85 7.88
CA THR A 38 -16.84 8.35 7.07
C THR A 38 -15.50 8.99 7.42
N GLY A 39 -15.49 10.14 8.10
CA GLY A 39 -14.28 10.83 8.54
C GLY A 39 -14.48 12.33 8.68
N ILE A 40 -13.46 13.00 9.19
CA ILE A 40 -13.42 14.45 9.42
C ILE A 40 -11.99 14.93 9.11
N ASP A 41 -11.87 16.11 8.50
CA ASP A 41 -10.58 16.79 8.38
C ASP A 41 -10.26 17.58 9.66
N PRO A 42 -9.30 17.13 10.49
CA PRO A 42 -8.94 17.83 11.72
C PRO A 42 -8.21 19.15 11.47
N THR A 43 -7.80 19.44 10.24
CA THR A 43 -7.13 20.70 9.86
C THR A 43 -8.10 21.79 9.42
N ALA A 44 -9.39 21.46 9.28
CA ALA A 44 -10.43 22.44 8.97
C ALA A 44 -10.46 23.57 10.01
N ALA A 45 -10.51 24.82 9.55
CA ALA A 45 -10.41 26.01 10.40
C ALA A 45 -11.49 26.05 11.52
N GLY A 46 -12.72 25.60 11.23
CA GLY A 46 -13.83 25.56 12.20
C GLY A 46 -13.75 24.45 13.26
N LEU A 47 -12.72 23.59 13.18
CA LEU A 47 -12.50 22.44 14.05
C LEU A 47 -11.20 22.53 14.86
N GLN A 48 -10.50 23.66 14.79
CA GLN A 48 -9.23 23.85 15.50
C GLN A 48 -9.44 24.02 17.01
N THR A 49 -10.16 25.08 17.39
CA THR A 49 -10.27 25.51 18.79
C THR A 49 -11.71 25.72 19.24
N THR A 50 -11.93 25.53 20.53
CA THR A 50 -13.14 25.97 21.24
C THR A 50 -13.01 27.46 21.63
N PRO A 51 -14.09 28.14 22.03
CA PRO A 51 -14.03 29.49 22.59
C PRO A 51 -13.03 29.64 23.75
N ASP A 52 -12.88 28.59 24.58
CA ASP A 52 -11.89 28.52 25.67
C ASP A 52 -10.43 28.36 25.21
N GLY A 53 -10.17 28.37 23.90
CA GLY A 53 -8.84 28.20 23.32
C GLY A 53 -8.30 26.77 23.34
N LYS A 54 -9.08 25.79 23.81
CA LYS A 54 -8.70 24.37 23.82
C LYS A 54 -8.92 23.73 22.45
N ARG A 55 -8.26 22.60 22.16
CA ARG A 55 -8.55 21.82 20.94
C ARG A 55 -10.00 21.34 20.94
N LYS A 56 -10.68 21.52 19.80
CA LYS A 56 -12.09 21.13 19.65
C LYS A 56 -12.29 19.63 19.43
N ILE A 57 -11.39 18.98 18.70
CA ILE A 57 -11.39 17.53 18.54
C ILE A 57 -10.67 16.91 19.73
N VAL A 58 -11.42 16.10 20.50
CA VAL A 58 -10.90 15.36 21.65
C VAL A 58 -10.22 14.07 21.22
N ASP A 59 -10.89 13.31 20.35
CA ASP A 59 -10.39 12.03 19.83
C ASP A 59 -10.93 11.79 18.41
N MET A 60 -10.22 10.96 17.65
CA MET A 60 -10.56 10.57 16.29
C MET A 60 -10.20 9.11 16.07
N ILE A 61 -11.21 8.27 15.89
CA ILE A 61 -11.08 6.82 15.80
C ILE A 61 -11.56 6.36 14.43
N ASP A 62 -10.70 5.68 13.68
CA ASP A 62 -11.12 4.89 12.51
C ASP A 62 -11.65 3.53 12.99
N ALA A 63 -12.97 3.37 12.98
CA ALA A 63 -13.63 2.13 13.37
C ALA A 63 -13.79 1.13 12.21
N SER A 64 -13.36 1.48 10.99
CA SER A 64 -13.47 0.59 9.82
C SER A 64 -12.44 -0.54 9.82
N GLY A 65 -11.34 -0.39 10.57
CA GLY A 65 -10.18 -1.28 10.53
C GLY A 65 -9.35 -1.16 9.24
N SER A 66 -9.72 -0.25 8.32
CA SER A 66 -9.00 -0.04 7.06
C SER A 66 -7.58 0.48 7.29
N GLY A 67 -7.29 1.08 8.44
CA GLY A 67 -5.95 1.50 8.86
C GLY A 67 -5.11 0.42 9.57
N ASP A 68 -5.66 -0.76 9.90
CA ASP A 68 -4.99 -1.70 10.79
C ASP A 68 -3.72 -2.32 10.17
N VAL A 69 -2.66 -2.43 10.98
CA VAL A 69 -1.39 -3.04 10.60
C VAL A 69 -1.04 -4.15 11.60
N LYS A 70 -0.70 -5.34 11.09
CA LYS A 70 -0.30 -6.49 11.92
C LYS A 70 1.12 -6.30 12.45
N MET A 71 1.25 -5.68 13.62
CA MET A 71 2.53 -5.37 14.29
C MET A 71 3.11 -6.57 15.09
N LYS A 72 3.18 -7.75 14.47
CA LYS A 72 3.57 -9.00 15.15
C LYS A 72 5.07 -9.12 15.40
N TYR A 73 5.89 -8.51 14.55
CA TYR A 73 7.33 -8.71 14.59
C TYR A 73 8.01 -7.70 15.51
N LYS A 74 8.92 -8.20 16.34
CA LYS A 74 9.70 -7.39 17.28
C LYS A 74 11.15 -7.27 16.82
N ARG A 75 11.74 -6.11 17.03
CA ARG A 75 13.18 -5.84 16.89
C ARG A 75 13.66 -5.07 18.12
N CYS A 76 14.85 -5.41 18.59
CA CYS A 76 15.48 -4.69 19.68
C CYS A 76 16.32 -3.56 19.10
N ILE A 77 16.22 -2.38 19.69
CA ILE A 77 17.11 -1.26 19.39
C ILE A 77 18.01 -0.95 20.58
N ASN A 78 19.26 -0.60 20.30
CA ASN A 78 20.20 -0.11 21.31
C ASN A 78 20.75 1.25 20.85
N LYS A 79 21.26 2.07 21.78
CA LYS A 79 21.86 3.38 21.49
C LYS A 79 22.95 3.32 20.41
N LYS A 80 23.67 2.20 20.28
CA LYS A 80 24.71 1.97 19.25
C LYS A 80 24.19 1.37 17.94
N HIS A 81 23.09 0.62 17.97
CA HIS A 81 22.53 -0.08 16.81
C HIS A 81 21.06 0.31 16.67
N ARG A 82 20.83 1.42 15.95
CA ARG A 82 19.49 1.97 15.66
C ARG A 82 19.03 1.69 14.23
N VAL A 83 19.83 0.99 13.43
CA VAL A 83 19.45 0.54 12.09
C VAL A 83 18.81 -0.84 12.21
N ILE A 84 17.57 -0.95 11.72
CA ILE A 84 16.79 -2.18 11.70
C ILE A 84 16.48 -2.59 10.26
N GLU A 85 16.43 -3.88 10.02
CA GLU A 85 15.90 -4.43 8.77
C GLU A 85 14.39 -4.64 8.91
N THR A 86 13.63 -4.04 8.01
CA THR A 86 12.18 -4.18 7.92
C THR A 86 11.80 -5.54 7.35
N LEU A 87 10.51 -5.90 7.40
CA LEU A 87 10.01 -7.16 6.83
C LEU A 87 10.16 -7.22 5.30
N THR A 88 10.36 -6.07 4.66
CA THR A 88 10.61 -5.92 3.22
C THR A 88 12.10 -5.96 2.85
N GLY A 89 12.99 -6.17 3.83
CA GLY A 89 14.44 -6.18 3.64
C GLY A 89 15.08 -4.78 3.56
N ARG A 90 14.32 -3.70 3.79
CA ARG A 90 14.87 -2.34 3.80
C ARG A 90 15.55 -2.07 5.13
N LYS A 91 16.73 -1.46 5.08
CA LYS A 91 17.41 -0.95 6.28
C LYS A 91 16.89 0.44 6.60
N VAL A 92 16.33 0.62 7.80
CA VAL A 92 15.77 1.88 8.27
C VAL A 92 16.44 2.26 9.57
N GLU A 93 16.89 3.51 9.68
CA GLU A 93 17.40 4.07 10.92
C GLU A 93 16.25 4.61 11.77
N VAL A 94 16.19 4.16 13.03
CA VAL A 94 15.18 4.60 13.98
C VAL A 94 15.60 5.95 14.59
N PRO A 95 14.76 7.00 14.50
CA PRO A 95 15.09 8.33 15.02
C PRO A 95 15.49 8.33 16.49
N SER A 96 16.52 9.09 16.87
CA SER A 96 17.11 9.11 18.22
C SER A 96 16.13 9.42 19.36
N HIS A 97 15.08 10.20 19.08
CA HIS A 97 14.05 10.57 20.04
C HIS A 97 13.05 9.44 20.35
N TRP A 98 13.06 8.33 19.61
CA TRP A 98 12.24 7.15 19.90
C TRP A 98 12.97 6.24 20.88
N ASN A 99 12.65 6.37 22.16
CA ASN A 99 13.23 5.56 23.23
C ASN A 99 12.12 4.71 23.89
N PRO A 100 11.80 3.54 23.32
CA PRO A 100 10.86 2.62 23.94
C PRO A 100 11.42 2.13 25.29
N PRO A 101 10.60 2.06 26.36
CA PRO A 101 11.06 1.68 27.70
C PRO A 101 11.69 0.28 27.75
N ASP A 102 11.18 -0.64 26.94
CA ASP A 102 11.63 -2.03 26.83
C ASP A 102 12.72 -2.23 25.76
N GLY A 103 13.13 -1.16 25.06
CA GLY A 103 14.06 -1.25 23.93
C GLY A 103 13.50 -1.97 22.70
N ILE A 104 12.20 -2.30 22.69
CA ILE A 104 11.58 -3.09 21.63
C ILE A 104 10.77 -2.18 20.71
N ILE A 105 10.96 -2.40 19.42
CA ILE A 105 10.16 -1.82 18.35
C ILE A 105 9.36 -2.91 17.67
N ARG A 106 8.10 -2.60 17.38
CA ARG A 106 7.25 -3.48 16.59
C ARG A 106 7.21 -3.01 15.15
N ILE A 107 7.27 -3.97 14.25
CA ILE A 107 7.27 -3.76 12.81
C ILE A 107 6.08 -4.50 12.23
N GLY A 108 5.40 -3.82 11.33
CA GLY A 108 4.36 -4.40 10.52
C GLY A 108 4.45 -3.90 9.09
N VAL A 109 3.70 -4.56 8.24
CA VAL A 109 3.61 -4.25 6.82
C VAL A 109 2.15 -4.19 6.44
N LYS A 110 1.84 -3.24 5.56
CA LYS A 110 0.57 -3.15 4.88
C LYS A 110 0.78 -3.14 3.37
N PRO A 111 0.06 -3.99 2.61
CA PRO A 111 0.19 -3.99 1.16
C PRO A 111 -0.43 -2.71 0.58
N ALA A 112 0.24 -2.11 -0.39
CA ALA A 112 -0.25 -0.93 -1.10
C ALA A 112 -1.64 -1.11 -1.71
N SER A 113 -2.01 -2.34 -2.08
CA SER A 113 -3.34 -2.62 -2.62
C SER A 113 -4.49 -2.41 -1.63
N GLU A 114 -4.20 -2.42 -0.33
CA GLU A 114 -5.18 -2.07 0.71
C GLU A 114 -5.20 -0.57 1.00
N LEU A 115 -4.12 0.15 0.69
CA LEU A 115 -3.99 1.58 0.96
C LEU A 115 -4.49 2.44 -0.21
N PHE A 116 -4.33 1.97 -1.44
CA PHE A 116 -4.59 2.76 -2.63
C PHE A 116 -5.80 2.28 -3.43
N PRO A 117 -6.45 3.19 -4.18
CA PRO A 117 -7.58 2.82 -5.04
C PRO A 117 -7.24 1.72 -6.04
N LYS A 118 -8.20 0.83 -6.29
CA LYS A 118 -8.03 -0.31 -7.22
C LYS A 118 -7.57 0.12 -8.62
N LEU A 119 -8.10 1.25 -9.13
CA LEU A 119 -7.73 1.78 -10.44
C LEU A 119 -6.26 2.19 -10.50
N LEU A 120 -5.74 2.83 -9.45
CA LEU A 120 -4.32 3.17 -9.36
C LEU A 120 -3.46 1.91 -9.34
N MET A 121 -3.84 0.92 -8.54
CA MET A 121 -3.11 -0.35 -8.45
C MET A 121 -3.13 -1.12 -9.77
N GLN A 122 -4.24 -1.10 -10.51
CA GLN A 122 -4.33 -1.73 -11.83
C GLN A 122 -3.39 -1.07 -12.82
N ARG A 123 -3.36 0.27 -12.86
CA ARG A 123 -2.43 1.03 -13.72
C ARG A 123 -0.97 0.73 -13.40
N LEU A 124 -0.60 0.75 -12.11
CA LEU A 124 0.76 0.41 -11.69
C LEU A 124 1.14 -1.03 -12.05
N ARG A 125 0.20 -1.97 -11.92
CA ARG A 125 0.42 -3.37 -12.30
C ARG A 125 0.57 -3.54 -13.81
N SER A 126 -0.23 -2.87 -14.63
CA SER A 126 -0.09 -2.93 -16.09
C SER A 126 1.24 -2.35 -16.54
N GLU A 127 1.59 -1.17 -16.04
CA GLU A 127 2.86 -0.51 -16.37
C GLU A 127 4.07 -1.39 -15.98
N ASN A 128 4.04 -1.98 -14.78
CA ASN A 128 5.09 -2.90 -14.35
C ASN A 128 5.17 -4.16 -15.24
N ARG A 129 4.02 -4.67 -15.68
CA ARG A 129 3.99 -5.81 -16.62
C ARG A 129 4.58 -5.42 -17.98
N ASP A 130 4.21 -4.27 -18.51
CA ASP A 130 4.65 -3.84 -19.83
C ASP A 130 6.14 -3.46 -19.87
N ASN A 131 6.64 -2.82 -18.82
CA ASN A 131 8.02 -2.31 -18.77
C ASN A 131 9.06 -3.37 -18.36
N PHE A 132 8.70 -4.28 -17.44
CA PHE A 132 9.68 -5.21 -16.87
C PHE A 132 9.41 -6.67 -17.25
N TRP A 133 8.15 -7.10 -17.25
CA TRP A 133 7.79 -8.50 -17.51
C TRP A 133 7.73 -8.86 -19.00
N ARG A 134 7.05 -8.05 -19.81
CA ARG A 134 6.88 -8.37 -21.22
C ARG A 134 8.20 -8.40 -21.99
N PRO A 135 9.18 -7.50 -21.76
CA PRO A 135 10.44 -7.56 -22.48
C PRO A 135 11.24 -8.82 -22.14
N CYS A 136 11.29 -9.22 -20.86
CA CYS A 136 12.04 -10.41 -20.45
C CYS A 136 11.39 -11.69 -20.98
N ILE A 137 10.06 -11.81 -20.92
CA ILE A 137 9.32 -12.95 -21.48
C ILE A 137 9.48 -13.00 -23.00
N LYS A 138 9.34 -11.88 -23.71
CA LYS A 138 9.51 -11.84 -25.16
C LYS A 138 10.91 -12.27 -25.57
N ARG A 139 11.94 -11.80 -24.88
CA ARG A 139 13.33 -12.21 -25.13
C ARG A 139 13.54 -13.69 -24.88
N LEU A 140 13.03 -14.22 -23.77
CA LEU A 140 13.11 -15.64 -23.46
C LEU A 140 12.40 -16.50 -24.52
N ALA A 141 11.20 -16.09 -24.93
CA ALA A 141 10.44 -16.77 -25.97
C ALA A 141 11.16 -16.76 -27.33
N ALA A 142 11.80 -15.63 -27.69
CA ALA A 142 12.59 -15.52 -28.91
C ALA A 142 13.80 -16.48 -28.88
N ASN A 143 14.55 -16.51 -27.77
CA ASN A 143 15.68 -17.42 -27.62
C ASN A 143 15.24 -18.89 -27.72
N LEU A 144 14.17 -19.27 -27.01
CA LEU A 144 13.62 -20.62 -27.06
C LEU A 144 13.17 -21.00 -28.48
N ALA A 145 12.61 -20.06 -29.24
CA ALA A 145 12.23 -20.30 -30.62
C ALA A 145 13.47 -20.57 -31.52
N CYS A 146 14.54 -19.80 -31.35
CA CYS A 146 15.81 -20.05 -32.05
C CYS A 146 16.38 -21.43 -31.71
N ASP A 147 16.48 -21.76 -30.42
CA ASP A 147 17.01 -23.05 -29.97
C ASP A 147 16.21 -24.23 -30.54
N LEU A 148 14.87 -24.09 -30.62
CA LEU A 148 13.99 -25.09 -31.23
C LEU A 148 14.21 -25.23 -32.74
N THR A 149 14.33 -24.11 -33.46
CA THR A 149 14.59 -24.14 -34.91
C THR A 149 15.95 -24.77 -35.20
N GLU A 150 17.00 -24.43 -34.44
CA GLU A 150 18.32 -25.04 -34.57
C GLU A 150 18.27 -26.55 -34.31
N ALA A 151 17.53 -26.99 -33.30
CA ALA A 151 17.36 -28.42 -33.01
C ALA A 151 16.57 -29.14 -34.12
N GLU A 152 15.53 -28.53 -34.67
CA GLU A 152 14.76 -29.08 -35.80
C GLU A 152 15.62 -29.21 -37.06
N GLU A 153 16.42 -28.19 -37.40
CA GLU A 153 17.37 -28.23 -38.51
C GLU A 153 18.41 -29.34 -38.33
N TYR A 154 18.95 -29.48 -37.12
CA TYR A 154 19.90 -30.55 -36.78
C TYR A 154 19.29 -31.95 -36.95
N ILE A 155 18.06 -32.16 -36.47
CA ILE A 155 17.33 -33.42 -36.64
C ILE A 155 17.11 -33.71 -38.12
N ASN A 156 16.63 -32.73 -38.89
CA ASN A 156 16.36 -32.89 -40.31
C ASN A 156 17.64 -33.21 -41.11
N HIS A 157 18.75 -32.54 -40.83
CA HIS A 157 20.03 -32.83 -41.47
C HIS A 157 20.52 -34.27 -41.15
N ASN A 158 20.35 -34.72 -39.91
CA ASN A 158 20.68 -36.08 -39.51
C ASN A 158 19.74 -37.15 -40.10
N LEU A 159 18.46 -36.84 -40.30
CA LEU A 159 17.51 -37.74 -40.96
C LEU A 159 17.81 -37.88 -42.46
N VAL A 160 18.18 -36.79 -43.13
CA VAL A 160 18.53 -36.80 -44.57
C VAL A 160 19.84 -37.54 -44.81
N SER A 161 20.83 -37.37 -43.94
CA SER A 161 22.13 -38.07 -44.06
C SER A 161 22.02 -39.57 -43.74
N ASN A 162 21.13 -39.97 -42.84
CA ASN A 162 20.87 -41.39 -42.53
C ASN A 162 19.95 -42.09 -43.55
N HIS A 163 19.25 -41.35 -44.42
CA HIS A 163 18.39 -41.95 -45.45
C HIS A 163 19.16 -42.57 -46.64
N ASN A 164 20.48 -42.41 -46.68
CA ASN A 164 21.35 -43.12 -47.62
C ASN A 164 21.70 -44.55 -47.16
N ASP A 165 21.33 -44.95 -45.95
CA ASP A 165 21.45 -46.33 -45.47
C ASP A 165 20.15 -46.77 -44.79
N ASN A 166 19.48 -47.75 -45.40
CA ASN A 166 18.25 -48.41 -44.92
C ASN A 166 18.08 -48.47 -43.38
N LYS A 167 16.99 -47.88 -42.83
CA LYS A 167 15.93 -48.57 -42.05
C LYS A 167 14.95 -47.61 -41.31
N SER A 168 13.69 -48.07 -41.25
CA SER A 168 12.49 -47.57 -40.56
C SER A 168 12.69 -47.09 -39.12
N TRP A 169 12.15 -45.91 -38.74
CA TRP A 169 11.85 -45.57 -37.32
C TRP A 169 10.69 -44.57 -37.09
N CYS A 170 10.07 -44.74 -35.91
CA CYS A 170 8.82 -44.15 -35.41
C CYS A 170 8.95 -42.71 -34.87
N PHE A 171 7.87 -41.93 -34.99
CA PHE A 171 7.71 -40.58 -34.42
C PHE A 171 7.38 -40.63 -32.92
N PHE A 172 8.10 -39.86 -32.10
CA PHE A 172 7.70 -39.49 -30.74
C PHE A 172 7.56 -37.97 -30.65
N HIS A 173 6.35 -37.48 -30.36
CA HIS A 173 6.10 -36.10 -29.98
C HIS A 173 6.27 -35.95 -28.46
N THR A 174 7.09 -34.98 -28.02
CA THR A 174 7.15 -34.56 -26.62
C THR A 174 6.61 -33.15 -26.51
N PHE A 175 5.49 -32.97 -25.79
CA PHE A 175 4.96 -31.67 -25.39
C PHE A 175 5.56 -31.28 -24.04
N MET A 176 6.19 -30.11 -23.93
CA MET A 176 6.65 -29.54 -22.66
C MET A 176 5.70 -28.41 -22.22
N HIS A 177 4.96 -28.63 -21.14
CA HIS A 177 4.06 -27.64 -20.54
C HIS A 177 4.81 -26.90 -19.42
N LEU A 178 5.16 -25.63 -19.63
CA LEU A 178 5.78 -24.79 -18.61
C LEU A 178 4.70 -24.02 -17.83
N SER A 179 4.62 -24.23 -16.53
CA SER A 179 3.83 -23.41 -15.60
C SER A 179 4.78 -22.69 -14.67
N PHE A 180 4.77 -21.35 -14.68
CA PHE A 180 5.52 -20.52 -13.74
C PHE A 180 4.57 -19.57 -13.01
N THR A 181 4.46 -19.76 -11.69
CA THR A 181 3.88 -18.78 -10.77
C THR A 181 4.96 -17.79 -10.36
N SER A 182 4.77 -16.50 -10.63
CA SER A 182 5.72 -15.48 -10.20
C SER A 182 5.22 -14.68 -9.01
N ASN A 183 6.12 -14.56 -8.03
CA ASN A 183 5.98 -13.80 -6.82
C ASN A 183 5.85 -12.30 -7.10
N TYR A 184 4.88 -11.69 -6.43
CA TYR A 184 4.49 -10.29 -6.54
C TYR A 184 5.57 -9.34 -6.00
N HIS A 185 5.89 -8.28 -6.74
CA HIS A 185 6.38 -7.04 -6.14
C HIS A 185 5.21 -6.38 -5.41
N ILE A 186 5.06 -6.71 -4.13
CA ILE A 186 4.13 -6.04 -3.24
C ILE A 186 4.81 -4.71 -2.88
N PHE A 187 4.23 -3.60 -3.30
CA PHE A 187 4.59 -2.29 -2.73
C PHE A 187 4.16 -2.35 -1.27
N GLU A 188 5.11 -2.64 -0.38
CA GLU A 188 4.87 -2.78 1.05
C GLU A 188 5.41 -1.55 1.77
N PHE A 189 4.52 -0.89 2.49
CA PHE A 189 4.92 0.19 3.39
C PHE A 189 5.23 -0.44 4.74
N SER A 190 6.48 -0.31 5.16
CA SER A 190 6.87 -0.67 6.52
C SER A 190 6.41 0.43 7.45
N VAL A 191 5.54 0.07 8.39
CA VAL A 191 5.08 0.97 9.44
C VAL A 191 5.84 0.60 10.71
N ILE A 192 6.50 1.59 11.29
CA ILE A 192 7.19 1.46 12.57
C ILE A 192 6.40 2.28 13.57
N ARG A 193 5.97 1.66 14.68
CA ARG A 193 5.23 2.35 15.73
C ARG A 193 5.90 2.12 17.07
N GLN A 194 6.17 3.20 17.79
CA GLN A 194 6.50 3.16 19.21
C GLN A 194 5.20 2.98 20.00
N LEU A 195 5.15 1.98 20.86
CA LEU A 195 4.12 1.93 21.91
C LEU A 195 4.61 2.83 23.05
N LYS A 196 3.75 3.76 23.49
CA LYS A 196 3.96 4.51 24.72
C LYS A 196 3.76 3.60 25.92
#